data_AF-A0A164JR54-F1
#
_entry.id   AF-A0A164JR54-F1
#
_cell.length_a   1.000
_cell.length_b   1.000
_cell.length_c   1.000
_cell.angle_alpha   90.00
_cell.angle_beta   90.00
_cell.angle_gamma   90.00
#
_symmetry.space_group_name_H-M   'P 1'
#
loop_
_entity.id
_entity.type
_entity.pdbx_description
1 polymer ?
#
loop_
_entity_poly.entity_id
_entity_poly.type
_entity_poly.pdbx_seq_one_letter_code
_entity_poly.pdbx_strand_id
1 'polypeptide(L)'
;MESNKHDRLFLEILKEQRSIVTFLDSVFGFLYRCTDFFQHQNDSSGKVGFPGGVANGVVQKLFQRYENQIHYEKQAAILGN
;
A
#
# COMPACT_ATOMS: atom_id res chain seq x y z
N MET A 1 5.07 18.65 5.00
CA MET A 1 4.30 17.60 4.30
C MET A 1 2.84 17.95 4.47
N GLU A 2 2.12 18.21 3.38
CA GLU A 2 0.68 18.39 3.46
C GLU A 2 0.06 17.13 4.05
N SER A 3 -0.80 17.28 5.06
CA SER A 3 -1.58 16.16 5.60
C SER A 3 -2.44 15.62 4.45
N ASN A 4 -2.24 14.36 4.09
CA ASN A 4 -3.11 13.72 3.13
C ASN A 4 -4.52 13.69 3.75
N LYS A 5 -5.53 14.03 2.95
CA LYS A 5 -6.94 14.06 3.39
C LYS A 5 -7.40 12.75 4.05
N HIS A 6 -6.71 11.64 3.77
CA HIS A 6 -7.00 10.32 4.32
C HIS A 6 -6.21 9.98 5.58
N ASP A 7 -5.17 10.75 5.96
CA ASP A 7 -4.31 10.44 7.12
C ASP A 7 -5.12 10.32 8.40
N ARG A 8 -6.08 11.23 8.60
CA ARG A 8 -6.96 11.19 9.77
C ARG A 8 -7.76 9.88 9.86
N LEU A 9 -8.31 9.43 8.73
CA LEU A 9 -9.07 8.18 8.67
C LEU A 9 -8.17 6.96 8.92
N PHE A 10 -6.99 6.92 8.31
CA PHE A 10 -6.04 5.82 8.55
C PHE A 10 -5.53 5.79 9.99
N LEU A 11 -5.32 6.95 10.61
CA LEU A 11 -4.95 7.04 12.03
C LEU A 11 -6.08 6.56 12.94
N GLU A 12 -7.34 6.83 12.61
CA GLU A 12 -8.49 6.33 13.37
C GLU A 12 -8.57 4.80 13.29
N ILE A 13 -8.43 4.21 12.09
CA ILE A 13 -8.40 2.76 11.90
C ILE A 13 -7.18 2.15 12.62
N LEU A 14 -5.99 2.75 12.51
CA LEU A 14 -4.78 2.25 13.17
C LEU A 14 -4.92 2.23 14.71
N LYS A 15 -5.53 3.27 15.28
CA LYS A 15 -5.84 3.34 16.73
C LYS A 15 -6.79 2.22 17.17
N GLU A 16 -7.79 1.92 16.35
CA GLU A 16 -8.73 0.83 16.62
C GLU A 16 -8.04 -0.54 16.55
N GLN A 17 -7.22 -0.77 15.54
CA GLN A 17 -6.54 -2.06 15.30
C GLN A 17 -5.36 -2.33 16.26
N ARG A 18 -4.83 -1.30 16.93
CA ARG A 18 -3.76 -1.35 17.96
C ARG A 18 -2.42 -1.97 17.53
N SER A 19 -2.28 -2.42 16.29
CA SER A 19 -1.03 -2.96 15.74
C SER A 19 -0.94 -2.64 14.25
N ILE A 20 0.28 -2.39 13.79
CA ILE A 20 0.54 -2.16 12.36
C ILE A 20 0.21 -3.41 11.52
N VAL A 21 0.39 -4.59 12.09
CA VAL A 21 0.12 -5.87 11.40
C VAL A 21 -1.37 -6.04 11.17
N THR A 22 -2.20 -5.81 12.18
CA THR A 22 -3.68 -5.91 12.07
C THR A 22 -4.28 -4.79 11.23
N PHE A 23 -3.67 -3.60 11.24
CA PHE A 23 -4.02 -2.52 10.33
C PHE A 23 -3.76 -2.92 8.87
N LEU A 24 -2.57 -3.42 8.55
CA LEU A 24 -2.23 -3.85 7.19
C LEU A 24 -3.09 -5.03 6.75
N ASP A 25 -3.36 -6.00 7.63
CA ASP A 25 -4.28 -7.10 7.36
C ASP A 25 -5.69 -6.59 7.03
N SER A 26 -6.17 -5.57 7.73
CA SER A 26 -7.46 -4.92 7.42
C SER A 26 -7.46 -4.25 6.04
N VAL A 27 -6.36 -3.59 5.66
CA VAL A 27 -6.19 -2.99 4.33
C VAL A 27 -6.17 -4.06 3.24
N PHE A 28 -5.39 -5.12 3.40
CA PHE A 28 -5.36 -6.23 2.43
C PHE A 28 -6.69 -6.97 2.37
N GLY A 29 -7.37 -7.15 3.51
CA GLY A 29 -8.71 -7.72 3.58
C GLY A 29 -9.76 -6.86 2.86
N PHE A 30 -9.66 -5.53 2.94
CA PHE A 30 -10.48 -4.61 2.15
C PHE A 30 -10.21 -4.78 0.65
N LEU A 31 -8.94 -4.79 0.22
CA LEU A 31 -8.58 -5.03 -1.18
C LEU A 31 -9.12 -6.37 -1.67
N TYR A 32 -9.08 -7.41 -0.85
CA TYR A 32 -9.63 -8.73 -1.17
C TYR A 32 -11.15 -8.75 -1.34
N ARG A 33 -11.90 -8.11 -0.44
CA ARG A 33 -13.38 -8.18 -0.46
C ARG A 33 -14.03 -7.18 -1.41
N CYS A 34 -13.40 -6.02 -1.60
CA CYS A 34 -14.04 -4.85 -2.22
C CYS A 34 -13.42 -4.43 -3.55
N THR A 35 -12.35 -5.09 -3.99
CA THR A 35 -11.66 -4.76 -5.25
C THR A 35 -11.32 -6.02 -6.01
N ASP A 36 -10.94 -5.86 -7.28
CA ASP A 36 -10.41 -6.93 -8.13
C ASP A 36 -8.90 -7.12 -7.96
N PHE A 37 -8.28 -6.52 -6.93
CA PHE A 37 -6.83 -6.48 -6.73
C PHE A 37 -6.17 -7.87 -6.72
N PHE A 38 -6.84 -8.88 -6.15
CA PHE A 38 -6.36 -10.26 -6.08
C PHE A 38 -7.03 -11.19 -7.10
N GLN A 39 -7.95 -10.68 -7.91
CA GLN A 39 -8.62 -11.49 -8.93
C GLN A 39 -7.68 -11.71 -10.12
N HIS A 40 -7.57 -12.96 -10.56
CA HIS A 40 -6.82 -13.32 -11.75
C HIS A 40 -7.70 -13.15 -12.98
N GLN A 41 -7.15 -12.62 -14.08
CA GLN A 41 -7.82 -12.64 -15.38
C GLN A 41 -8.02 -14.08 -15.85
N ASN A 42 -9.14 -14.68 -15.48
CA ASN A 42 -9.57 -15.99 -15.93
C ASN A 42 -10.87 -15.81 -16.71
N ASP A 43 -10.79 -15.28 -17.93
CA ASP A 43 -11.68 -15.69 -19.03
C ASP A 43 -11.46 -14.86 -20.31
N SER A 44 -11.77 -15.51 -21.43
CA SER A 44 -11.69 -15.02 -22.82
C SER A 44 -12.54 -13.78 -23.15
N SER A 45 -13.15 -13.13 -22.15
CA SER A 45 -13.91 -11.87 -22.27
C SER A 45 -13.12 -10.63 -21.81
N GLY A 46 -11.92 -10.82 -21.22
CA GLY A 46 -10.83 -9.86 -21.26
C GLY A 46 -10.88 -8.60 -20.39
N LYS A 47 -11.67 -8.51 -19.31
CA LYS A 47 -11.78 -7.24 -18.54
C LYS A 47 -11.98 -7.32 -17.02
N VAL A 48 -11.46 -8.30 -16.29
CA VAL A 48 -11.50 -8.21 -14.80
C VAL A 48 -10.21 -8.73 -14.15
N GLY A 49 -9.62 -7.93 -13.25
CA GLY A 49 -8.49 -8.31 -12.41
C GLY A 49 -7.11 -7.95 -12.94
N PHE A 50 -6.11 -8.07 -12.06
CA PHE A 50 -4.71 -7.97 -12.42
C PHE A 50 -4.22 -9.28 -13.07
N PRO A 51 -3.28 -9.24 -14.03
CA PRO A 51 -2.59 -10.44 -14.48
C PRO A 51 -1.89 -11.10 -13.29
N GLY A 52 -1.84 -12.44 -13.27
CA GLY A 52 -1.22 -13.20 -12.18
C GLY A 52 0.20 -12.68 -11.87
N GLY A 53 0.46 -12.39 -10.60
CA GLY A 53 1.75 -11.86 -10.12
C GLY A 53 1.90 -10.33 -10.14
N VAL A 54 1.03 -9.58 -10.83
CA VAL A 54 1.13 -8.11 -10.88
C VAL A 54 0.74 -7.46 -9.55
N ALA A 55 -0.26 -8.00 -8.85
CA ALA A 55 -0.70 -7.50 -7.54
C ALA A 55 0.46 -7.46 -6.51
N ASN A 56 1.23 -8.55 -6.39
CA ASN A 56 2.40 -8.60 -5.52
C ASN A 56 3.49 -7.61 -5.96
N GLY A 57 3.75 -7.52 -7.27
CA GLY A 57 4.69 -6.56 -7.82
C GLY A 57 4.31 -5.10 -7.53
N VAL A 58 3.02 -4.77 -7.51
CA VAL A 58 2.52 -3.44 -7.14
C VAL A 58 2.80 -3.15 -5.66
N VAL A 59 2.48 -4.07 -4.75
CA VAL A 59 2.74 -3.91 -3.31
C VAL A 59 4.24 -3.71 -3.06
N GLN A 60 5.08 -4.55 -3.65
CA GLN A 60 6.54 -4.46 -3.50
C GLN A 60 7.10 -3.13 -4.02
N LYS A 61 6.67 -2.68 -5.21
CA LYS A 61 7.10 -1.40 -5.77
C LYS A 61 6.69 -0.21 -4.90
N LEU A 62 5.47 -0.23 -4.36
CA LEU A 62 4.98 0.82 -3.46
C LEU A 62 5.78 0.83 -2.15
N PHE A 63 6.05 -0.33 -1.58
CA PHE A 63 6.87 -0.46 -0.38
C PHE A 63 8.29 0.10 -0.60
N GLN A 64 8.97 -0.35 -1.67
CA GLN A 64 10.31 0.12 -2.04
C GLN A 64 10.38 1.63 -2.27
N ARG A 65 9.33 2.25 -2.82
CA ARG A 65 9.26 3.71 -3.00
C ARG A 65 9.41 4.44 -1.67
N TYR A 66 8.72 4.00 -0.62
CA TYR A 66 8.79 4.64 0.69
C TYR A 66 10.11 4.33 1.42
N GLU A 67 10.66 3.12 1.27
CA GLU A 67 12.01 2.82 1.79
C GLU A 67 13.09 3.72 1.16
N ASN A 68 13.03 3.89 -0.16
CA ASN A 68 13.95 4.76 -0.89
C ASN A 68 13.78 6.22 -0.47
N GLN A 69 12.56 6.68 -0.21
CA GLN A 69 12.32 8.05 0.25
C GLN A 69 13.00 8.32 1.60
N ILE A 70 12.90 7.39 2.56
CA ILE A 70 13.63 7.48 3.83
C ILE A 70 15.14 7.51 3.62
N HIS A 71 15.66 6.73 2.68
CA HIS A 71 17.08 6.74 2.34
C HIS A 71 17.54 8.09 1.79
N TYR A 72 16.76 8.73 0.92
CA TYR A 72 17.07 10.08 0.41
C TYR A 72 16.95 11.16 1.49
N GLU A 73 15.93 11.09 2.35
CA GLU A 73 15.76 12.04 3.47
C GLU A 73 16.95 11.98 4.45
N LYS A 74 17.43 10.78 4.77
CA LYS A 74 18.62 10.58 5.61
C LYS A 74 19.89 11.14 4.96
N GLN A 75 20.07 10.96 3.65
CA GLN A 75 21.23 11.48 2.93
C GLN A 75 21.21 13.01 2.82
N ALA A 76 20.04 13.61 2.57
CA ALA A 76 19.87 15.05 2.57
C ALA A 76 20.16 15.68 3.94
N ALA A 77 19.78 15.01 5.03
CA ALA A 77 20.10 15.44 6.39
C ALA A 77 21.61 15.39 6.71
N ILE A 78 22.36 14.48 6.09
CA ILE A 78 23.82 14.35 6.28
C ILE A 78 24.60 15.39 5.46
N LEU A 79 24.11 15.75 4.26
CA LEU A 79 24.76 16.73 3.38
C LEU A 79 24.39 18.19 3.71
N GLY A 80 23.34 18.39 4.52
CA GLY A 80 22.84 19.71 4.92
C GLY A 80 23.35 20.24 6.26
N ASN A 81 24.38 19.61 6.87
CA ASN A 81 24.92 19.98 8.17
C ASN A 81 26.45 20.13 8.15
#